data_AF-A0A527JP48-F1
#
_entry.id   AF-A0A527JP48-F1
#
_cell.length_a   1.000
_cell.length_b   1.000
_cell.length_c   1.000
_cell.angle_alpha   90.00
_cell.angle_beta   90.00
_cell.angle_gamma   90.00
#
_symmetry.space_group_name_H-M   'P 1'
#
loop_
_entity.id
_entity.type
_entity.pdbx_description
1 polymer ?
#
loop_
_entity_poly.entity_id
_entity_poly.type
_entity_poly.pdbx_seq_one_letter_code
_entity_poly.pdbx_strand_id
1 'polypeptide(L)'
;MHTRTELLSLDMPLLPMAENGQQFFLTAASLQMQAFKATMRYNVEALAFLKHRCEQHAKLADDLITGTQFNDTFAAFLQNATSQYVTEAGKVATLTSRLASETARHMRKGARIAIENAAAKTVA
;
A
#
# COMPACT_ATOMS: atom_id res chain seq x y z
N MET A 1 39.65 -15.08 -4.51
CA MET A 1 38.25 -14.99 -4.96
C MET A 1 37.34 -15.65 -3.93
N HIS A 2 36.42 -14.88 -3.35
CA HIS A 2 35.07 -15.20 -2.84
C HIS A 2 34.75 -14.43 -1.55
N THR A 3 33.98 -13.38 -1.76
CA THR A 3 33.22 -12.55 -0.84
C THR A 3 32.31 -13.40 0.07
N ARG A 4 32.34 -13.16 1.39
CA ARG A 4 31.22 -13.54 2.27
C ARG A 4 30.76 -12.31 3.03
N THR A 5 29.59 -11.87 2.62
CA THR A 5 28.80 -10.73 3.07
C THR A 5 28.73 -10.63 4.59
N GLU A 6 29.35 -9.60 5.13
CA GLU A 6 29.00 -8.95 6.39
C GLU A 6 27.55 -8.49 6.26
N LEU A 7 26.60 -9.37 6.59
CA LEU A 7 25.20 -9.00 6.74
C LEU A 7 25.12 -8.13 7.99
N LEU A 8 25.15 -6.81 7.74
CA LEU A 8 24.66 -5.73 8.59
C LEU A 8 24.02 -6.25 9.87
N SER A 9 24.78 -6.17 10.96
CA SER A 9 24.27 -6.25 12.32
C SER A 9 23.17 -5.21 12.48
N LEU A 10 21.93 -5.59 12.16
CA LEU A 10 20.77 -5.00 12.80
C LEU A 10 20.85 -5.44 14.26
N ASP A 11 21.59 -4.66 15.04
CA ASP A 11 21.29 -4.45 16.44
C ASP A 11 19.89 -3.83 16.49
N MET A 12 18.86 -4.64 16.25
CA MET A 12 17.53 -4.35 16.74
C MET A 12 17.64 -4.47 18.25
N PRO A 13 17.44 -3.38 19.01
CA PRO A 13 17.35 -3.49 20.45
C PRO A 13 16.29 -4.53 20.75
N LEU A 14 16.68 -5.61 21.42
CA LEU A 14 15.78 -6.61 21.97
C LEU A 14 14.81 -5.88 22.92
N LEU A 15 13.73 -5.34 22.37
CA LEU A 15 12.54 -4.96 23.11
C LEU A 15 12.05 -6.20 23.88
N PRO A 16 11.33 -6.03 25.00
CA PRO A 16 10.99 -7.12 25.91
C PRO A 16 10.00 -8.09 25.22
N MET A 17 10.52 -9.00 24.39
CA MET A 17 9.75 -9.98 23.62
C MET A 17 9.37 -11.20 24.47
N ALA A 18 9.98 -11.37 25.65
CA ALA A 18 9.81 -12.57 26.47
C ALA A 18 8.51 -12.60 27.30
N GLU A 19 7.97 -11.44 27.73
CA GLU A 19 6.75 -11.41 28.56
C GLU A 19 5.44 -11.14 27.79
N ASN A 20 5.49 -10.63 26.54
CA ASN A 20 4.32 -10.22 25.75
C ASN A 20 4.19 -10.92 24.36
N GLY A 21 4.85 -12.08 24.18
CA GLY A 21 4.97 -12.75 22.88
C GLY A 21 3.63 -12.97 22.16
N GLN A 22 2.59 -13.41 22.87
CA GLN A 22 1.27 -13.66 22.27
C GLN A 22 0.60 -12.38 21.75
N GLN A 23 0.72 -11.26 22.49
CA GLN A 23 0.16 -9.97 22.08
C GLN A 23 0.93 -9.38 20.90
N PHE A 24 2.25 -9.58 20.84
CA PHE A 24 3.09 -9.23 19.69
C PHE A 24 2.70 -10.04 18.45
N PHE A 25 2.56 -11.36 18.57
CA PHE A 25 2.14 -12.24 17.46
C PHE A 25 0.76 -11.85 16.92
N LEU A 26 -0.22 -11.60 17.80
CA LEU A 26 -1.55 -11.16 17.39
C LEU A 26 -1.52 -9.78 16.69
N THR A 27 -0.69 -8.86 17.19
CA THR A 27 -0.52 -7.53 16.57
C THR A 27 0.14 -7.65 15.19
N ALA A 28 1.20 -8.47 15.07
CA ALA A 28 1.87 -8.73 13.80
C ALA A 28 0.93 -9.42 12.79
N ALA A 29 0.15 -10.41 13.22
CA ALA A 29 -0.85 -11.07 12.37
C ALA A 29 -1.93 -10.09 11.91
N SER A 30 -2.40 -9.20 12.79
CA SER A 30 -3.36 -8.17 12.41
C SER A 30 -2.80 -7.18 11.39
N LEU A 31 -1.51 -6.82 11.52
CA LEU A 31 -0.81 -5.95 10.58
C LEU A 31 -0.66 -6.61 9.21
N GLN A 32 -0.28 -7.89 9.19
CA GLN A 32 -0.17 -8.68 7.96
C GLN A 32 -1.53 -8.80 7.26
N MET A 33 -2.61 -9.04 8.00
CA MET A 33 -3.96 -9.13 7.44
C MET A 33 -4.44 -7.78 6.87
N GLN A 34 -4.14 -6.66 7.54
CA GLN A 34 -4.46 -5.32 7.02
C GLN A 34 -3.63 -4.96 5.78
N ALA A 35 -2.34 -5.32 5.77
CA ALA A 35 -1.50 -5.17 4.59
C ALA A 35 -2.03 -6.01 3.42
N PHE A 36 -2.37 -7.27 3.65
CA PHE A 36 -2.95 -8.15 2.64
C PHE A 36 -4.27 -7.57 2.08
N LYS A 37 -5.17 -7.10 2.95
CA LYS A 37 -6.42 -6.46 2.56
C LYS A 37 -6.19 -5.20 1.72
N ALA A 38 -5.22 -4.36 2.10
CA ALA A 38 -4.86 -3.18 1.34
C ALA A 38 -4.28 -3.54 -0.04
N THR A 39 -3.42 -4.56 -0.11
CA THR A 39 -2.88 -5.10 -1.37
C THR A 39 -3.98 -5.64 -2.28
N MET A 40 -4.95 -6.38 -1.75
CA MET A 40 -6.08 -6.87 -2.55
C MET A 40 -6.93 -5.72 -3.10
N ARG A 41 -7.18 -4.67 -2.30
CA ARG A 41 -7.87 -3.46 -2.77
C ARG A 41 -7.09 -2.72 -3.85
N TYR A 42 -5.78 -2.59 -3.68
CA TYR A 42 -4.90 -2.04 -4.71
C TYR A 42 -4.96 -2.84 -6.00
N ASN A 43 -4.90 -4.18 -5.92
CA ASN A 43 -4.97 -5.05 -7.10
C ASN A 43 -6.32 -4.92 -7.83
N VAL A 44 -7.44 -4.86 -7.09
CA VAL A 44 -8.77 -4.67 -7.68
C VAL A 44 -8.83 -3.35 -8.46
N GLU A 45 -8.34 -2.25 -7.86
CA GLU A 45 -8.35 -0.95 -8.51
C GLU A 45 -7.43 -0.92 -9.75
N ALA A 46 -6.22 -1.47 -9.64
CA ALA A 46 -5.27 -1.56 -10.74
C ALA A 46 -5.83 -2.36 -11.93
N LEU A 47 -6.51 -3.48 -11.66
CA LEU A 47 -7.16 -4.30 -12.69
C LEU A 47 -8.36 -3.58 -13.33
N ALA A 48 -9.17 -2.88 -12.53
CA ALA A 48 -10.28 -2.09 -13.04
C ALA A 48 -9.79 -0.95 -13.95
N PHE A 49 -8.72 -0.26 -13.53
CA PHE A 49 -8.06 0.76 -14.33
C PHE A 49 -7.51 0.20 -15.64
N LEU A 50 -6.81 -0.93 -15.60
CA LEU A 50 -6.24 -1.57 -16.79
C LEU A 50 -7.33 -1.97 -17.78
N LYS A 51 -8.44 -2.56 -17.31
CA LYS A 51 -9.60 -2.88 -18.14
C LYS A 51 -10.13 -1.62 -18.85
N HIS A 52 -10.42 -0.57 -18.10
CA HIS A 52 -10.92 0.69 -18.65
C HIS A 52 -9.95 1.26 -19.70
N ARG A 53 -8.64 1.20 -19.43
CA ARG A 53 -7.62 1.70 -20.36
C ARG A 53 -7.59 0.88 -21.65
N CYS A 54 -7.66 -0.45 -21.58
CA CYS A 54 -7.75 -1.31 -22.75
C CYS A 54 -8.99 -1.01 -23.60
N GLU A 55 -10.14 -0.76 -22.97
CA GLU A 55 -11.37 -0.35 -23.67
C GLU A 55 -11.19 0.99 -24.40
N GLN A 56 -10.51 1.96 -23.79
CA GLN A 56 -10.21 3.24 -24.46
C GLN A 56 -9.22 3.06 -25.63
N HIS A 57 -8.24 2.16 -25.52
CA HIS A 57 -7.33 1.85 -26.62
C HIS A 57 -8.06 1.21 -27.81
N ALA A 58 -8.98 0.27 -27.54
CA ALA A 58 -9.82 -0.34 -28.58
C ALA A 58 -10.69 0.72 -29.27
N LYS A 59 -11.34 1.59 -28.49
CA LYS A 59 -12.13 2.70 -29.02
C LYS A 59 -11.31 3.65 -29.90
N LEU A 60 -10.10 4.01 -29.48
CA LEU A 60 -9.20 4.83 -30.29
C LEU A 60 -8.90 4.16 -31.63
N ALA A 61 -8.64 2.85 -31.64
CA ALA A 61 -8.39 2.12 -32.90
C ALA A 61 -9.61 2.17 -33.82
N ASP A 62 -10.82 1.96 -33.29
CA ASP A 62 -12.08 2.06 -34.06
C ASP A 62 -12.32 3.48 -34.60
N ASP A 63 -12.11 4.51 -33.78
CA ASP A 63 -12.28 5.92 -34.15
C ASP A 63 -11.29 6.32 -35.27
N LEU A 64 -10.08 5.78 -35.24
CA LEU A 64 -9.07 6.00 -36.28
C LEU A 64 -9.41 5.25 -37.59
N ILE A 65 -9.90 4.01 -37.51
CA ILE A 65 -10.32 3.22 -38.67
C ILE A 65 -11.52 3.88 -39.38
N THR A 66 -12.45 4.45 -38.61
CA THR A 66 -13.64 5.13 -39.14
C THR A 66 -13.37 6.51 -39.73
N GLY A 67 -12.11 6.97 -39.74
CA GLY A 67 -11.68 8.17 -40.46
C GLY A 67 -11.95 9.49 -39.74
N THR A 68 -12.11 9.48 -38.40
CA THR A 68 -12.14 10.73 -37.62
C THR A 68 -10.79 11.47 -37.72
N GLN A 69 -10.78 12.80 -37.53
CA GLN A 69 -9.55 13.60 -37.59
C GLN A 69 -8.51 13.04 -36.62
N PHE A 70 -7.51 12.35 -37.18
CA PHE A 70 -6.47 11.62 -36.44
C PHE A 70 -5.88 12.43 -35.29
N ASN A 71 -5.53 13.69 -35.56
CA ASN A 71 -4.82 14.54 -34.62
C ASN A 71 -5.69 14.93 -33.41
N ASP A 72 -6.95 15.27 -33.65
CA ASP A 72 -7.88 15.70 -32.60
C ASP A 72 -8.32 14.51 -31.72
N THR A 73 -8.63 13.37 -32.35
CA THR A 73 -8.97 12.13 -31.64
C THR A 73 -7.80 11.65 -30.78
N PHE A 74 -6.57 11.71 -31.31
CA PHE A 74 -5.38 11.30 -30.57
C PHE A 74 -5.01 12.26 -29.43
N ALA A 75 -5.13 13.58 -29.64
CA ALA A 75 -4.89 14.58 -28.60
C ALA A 75 -5.89 14.44 -27.43
N ALA A 76 -7.18 14.28 -27.74
CA ALA A 76 -8.22 14.05 -26.74
C ALA A 76 -7.97 12.75 -25.95
N PHE A 77 -7.55 11.69 -26.64
CA PHE A 77 -7.18 10.43 -26.01
C PHE A 77 -6.00 10.59 -25.03
N LEU A 78 -4.96 11.33 -25.41
CA LEU A 78 -3.80 11.60 -24.56
C LEU A 78 -4.20 12.39 -23.31
N GLN A 79 -4.97 13.47 -23.47
CA GLN A 79 -5.42 14.28 -22.35
C GLN A 79 -6.26 13.45 -21.36
N ASN A 80 -7.15 12.61 -21.89
CA ASN A 80 -7.98 11.73 -21.05
C ASN A 80 -7.13 10.66 -20.36
N ALA A 81 -6.14 10.10 -21.05
CA ALA A 81 -5.18 9.14 -20.49
C ALA A 81 -4.41 9.75 -19.31
N THR A 82 -3.85 10.95 -19.49
CA THR A 82 -3.11 11.65 -18.45
C THR A 82 -3.98 11.90 -17.22
N SER A 83 -5.21 12.38 -17.41
CA SER A 83 -6.15 12.60 -16.30
C SER A 83 -6.48 11.31 -15.54
N GLN A 84 -6.68 10.21 -16.27
CA GLN A 84 -6.95 8.90 -15.68
C GLN A 84 -5.76 8.37 -14.87
N TYR A 85 -4.53 8.47 -15.39
CA TYR A 85 -3.33 8.07 -14.65
C TYR A 85 -3.12 8.88 -13.37
N VAL A 86 -3.33 10.21 -13.44
CA VAL A 86 -3.24 11.07 -12.25
C VAL A 86 -4.29 10.67 -11.21
N THR A 87 -5.52 10.42 -11.65
CA THR A 87 -6.61 9.96 -10.77
C THR A 87 -6.25 8.63 -10.10
N GLU A 88 -5.74 7.68 -10.87
CA GLU A 88 -5.38 6.36 -10.38
C GLU A 88 -4.22 6.42 -9.38
N ALA A 89 -3.19 7.21 -9.67
CA ALA A 89 -2.10 7.49 -8.73
C ALA A 89 -2.63 8.07 -7.41
N GLY A 90 -3.64 8.95 -7.46
CA GLY A 90 -4.31 9.49 -6.28
C GLY A 90 -5.02 8.43 -5.43
N LYS A 91 -5.66 7.43 -6.06
CA LYS A 91 -6.29 6.30 -5.35
C LYS A 91 -5.24 5.43 -4.65
N VAL A 92 -4.13 5.13 -5.33
CA VAL A 92 -3.00 4.39 -4.76
C VAL A 92 -2.43 5.11 -3.54
N ALA A 93 -2.16 6.42 -3.67
CA ALA A 93 -1.69 7.25 -2.56
C ALA A 93 -2.66 7.27 -1.38
N THR A 94 -3.97 7.27 -1.64
CA THR A 94 -4.99 7.20 -0.60
C THR A 94 -4.99 5.86 0.13
N LEU A 95 -4.86 4.74 -0.61
CA LEU A 95 -4.77 3.41 -0.03
C LEU A 95 -3.54 3.25 0.86
N THR A 96 -2.37 3.69 0.38
CA THR A 96 -1.12 3.60 1.15
C THR A 96 -1.15 4.50 2.38
N SER A 97 -1.69 5.73 2.28
CA SER A 97 -1.87 6.64 3.42
C SER A 97 -2.77 6.04 4.50
N ARG A 98 -3.89 5.41 4.11
CA ARG A 98 -4.80 4.72 5.04
C ARG A 98 -4.09 3.57 5.76
N LEU A 99 -3.35 2.74 5.02
CA LEU A 99 -2.59 1.64 5.60
C LEU A 99 -1.55 2.14 6.61
N ALA A 100 -0.78 3.17 6.26
CA ALA A 100 0.22 3.76 7.15
C ALA A 100 -0.41 4.36 8.43
N SER A 101 -1.53 5.07 8.29
CA SER A 101 -2.26 5.66 9.42
C SER A 101 -2.82 4.59 10.37
N GLU A 102 -3.39 3.51 9.83
CA GLU A 102 -3.92 2.41 10.63
C GLU A 102 -2.79 1.69 11.39
N THR A 103 -1.66 1.40 10.73
CA THR A 103 -0.44 0.89 11.37
C THR A 103 0.04 1.79 12.50
N ALA A 104 0.18 3.10 12.26
CA ALA A 104 0.62 4.05 13.28
C ALA A 104 -0.33 4.11 14.48
N ARG A 105 -1.65 4.02 14.24
CA ARG A 105 -2.66 3.95 15.29
C ARG A 105 -2.51 2.69 16.14
N HIS A 106 -2.31 1.53 15.53
CA HIS A 106 -2.08 0.28 16.23
C HIS A 106 -0.80 0.31 17.08
N MET A 107 0.31 0.83 16.53
CA MET A 107 1.56 0.98 17.28
C MET A 107 1.42 1.90 18.49
N ARG A 108 0.78 3.08 18.33
CA ARG A 108 0.53 4.01 19.44
C ARG A 108 -0.31 3.38 20.54
N LYS A 109 -1.34 2.62 20.17
CA LYS A 109 -2.18 1.90 21.13
C LYS A 109 -1.36 0.84 21.89
N GLY A 110 -0.53 0.07 21.18
CA GLY A 110 0.35 -0.93 21.78
C GLY A 110 1.36 -0.32 22.76
N ALA A 111 2.01 0.78 22.38
CA ALA A 111 2.95 1.50 23.22
C ALA A 111 2.30 2.03 24.51
N ARG A 112 1.09 2.60 24.40
CA ARG A 112 0.33 3.09 25.57
C ARG A 112 0.02 1.97 26.56
N ILE A 113 -0.47 0.83 26.07
CA ILE A 113 -0.78 -0.34 26.92
C ILE A 113 0.48 -0.85 27.62
N ALA A 114 1.63 -0.89 26.92
CA ALA A 114 2.89 -1.32 27.51
C ALA A 114 3.35 -0.40 28.65
N ILE A 115 3.20 0.93 28.49
CA ILE A 115 3.52 1.92 29.52
C ILE A 115 2.59 1.75 30.74
N GLU A 116 1.28 1.61 30.50
CA GLU A 116 0.28 1.41 31.56
C GLU A 116 0.58 0.12 32.37
N ASN A 117 0.94 -0.97 31.68
CA ASN A 117 1.30 -2.24 32.34
C ASN A 117 2.62 -2.17 33.12
N ALA A 118 3.63 -1.46 32.61
CA ALA A 118 4.90 -1.26 33.31
C ALA A 118 4.70 -0.46 34.60
N ALA A 119 3.91 0.61 34.54
CA ALA A 119 3.56 1.41 35.71
C ALA A 119 2.80 0.59 36.77
N ALA A 120 1.84 -0.25 36.35
CA ALA A 120 1.10 -1.11 37.28
C ALA A 120 2.00 -2.14 37.99
N LYS A 121 3.00 -2.70 37.29
CA LYS A 121 3.99 -3.62 37.89
C LYS A 121 4.92 -2.94 38.91
N THR A 122 5.16 -1.63 38.80
CA THR A 122 6.03 -0.90 39.74
C THR A 122 5.36 -0.45 41.04
N VAL A 123 4.03 -0.56 41.13
CA VAL A 123 3.24 -0.11 42.30
C VAL A 123 2.80 -1.29 43.19
N ALA A 124 2.96 -2.53 42.73
CA ALA A 124 2.70 -3.76 43.49
C ALA A 124 3.98 -4.28 44.15
#